data_AF-A0A956EI64-F1
#
_entry.id   AF-A0A956EI64-F1
#
_cell.length_a   1.000
_cell.length_b   1.000
_cell.length_c   1.000
_cell.angle_alpha   90.00
_cell.angle_beta   90.00
_cell.angle_gamma   90.00
#
_symmetry.space_group_name_H-M   'P 1'
#
loop_
_entity.id
_entity.type
_entity.pdbx_description
1 polymer ?
#
loop_
_entity_poly.entity_id
_entity_poly.type
_entity_poly.pdbx_seq_one_letter_code
_entity_poly.pdbx_strand_id
1 'polypeptide(L)'
;ERPVALAMEFFERDTQAAVDAYLAGEIDRATMVERTKRDKKYDASHGPLIDLCKEKGIPVIAANSPRPLVSAYRKSGAKSYEAWLATLSDEERALLPRTSVIRDDEFKRRFIEFMGPQRGPAFLPSMVLWNDAMAEAAADFRAEHPEHRVLLIVGGFHVAGKIGLMSSYAERRPDDSSAVLLMGAVDDAKPIAFTDDDRGEADLHLKVRSNE
;
A
#
# COMPACT_ATOMS: atom_id res chain seq x y z
N GLU A 1 3.96 -13.22 -22.62
CA GLU A 1 4.02 -12.09 -21.65
C GLU A 1 3.57 -12.60 -20.28
N ARG A 2 4.04 -12.03 -19.17
CA ARG A 2 3.60 -12.44 -17.81
C ARG A 2 2.33 -11.68 -17.43
N PRO A 3 1.26 -12.35 -16.95
CA PRO A 3 0.05 -11.65 -16.52
C PRO A 3 0.34 -10.74 -15.32
N VAL A 4 -0.48 -9.71 -15.14
CA VAL A 4 -0.31 -8.70 -14.09
C VAL A 4 -1.55 -8.73 -13.19
N ALA A 5 -1.35 -8.55 -11.89
CA ALA A 5 -2.38 -8.15 -10.95
C ALA A 5 -2.07 -6.75 -10.38
N LEU A 6 -3.11 -5.99 -10.10
CA LEU A 6 -3.01 -4.65 -9.52
C LEU A 6 -3.28 -4.73 -8.01
N ALA A 7 -2.31 -4.38 -7.18
CA ALA A 7 -2.52 -4.20 -5.74
C ALA A 7 -2.58 -2.70 -5.41
N MET A 8 -3.48 -2.30 -4.52
CA MET A 8 -3.69 -0.88 -4.23
C MET A 8 -3.77 -0.60 -2.72
N GLU A 9 -2.98 0.37 -2.23
CA GLU A 9 -3.05 0.90 -0.85
C GLU A 9 -4.45 1.39 -0.48
N PHE A 10 -5.17 1.91 -1.47
CA PHE A 10 -6.43 2.59 -1.26
C PHE A 10 -7.57 1.63 -0.91
N PHE A 11 -7.45 0.35 -1.23
CA PHE A 11 -8.47 -0.64 -0.88
C PHE A 11 -8.07 -1.42 0.36
N GLU A 12 -9.02 -1.52 1.27
CA GLU A 12 -8.88 -2.21 2.55
C GLU A 12 -9.38 -3.65 2.39
N ARG A 13 -8.75 -4.64 3.03
CA ARG A 13 -9.06 -6.07 2.85
C ARG A 13 -10.54 -6.42 3.06
N ASP A 14 -11.22 -5.70 3.95
CA ASP A 14 -12.66 -5.83 4.22
C ASP A 14 -13.55 -5.38 3.05
N THR A 15 -12.97 -4.68 2.08
CA THR A 15 -13.64 -4.19 0.88
C THR A 15 -13.37 -5.02 -0.38
N GLN A 16 -12.56 -6.08 -0.28
CA GLN A 16 -12.20 -6.94 -1.42
C GLN A 16 -13.45 -7.47 -2.17
N ALA A 17 -14.47 -7.92 -1.44
CA ALA A 17 -15.70 -8.41 -2.04
C ALA A 17 -16.44 -7.37 -2.91
N ALA A 18 -16.35 -6.08 -2.56
CA ALA A 18 -16.94 -5.02 -3.38
C ALA A 18 -16.11 -4.74 -4.64
N VAL A 19 -14.78 -4.84 -4.54
CA VAL A 19 -13.88 -4.75 -5.71
C VAL A 19 -14.16 -5.91 -6.66
N ASP A 20 -14.23 -7.14 -6.15
CA ASP A 20 -14.46 -8.34 -6.96
C ASP A 20 -15.82 -8.31 -7.66
N ALA A 21 -16.88 -7.95 -6.94
CA ALA A 21 -18.23 -7.81 -7.51
C ALA A 21 -18.26 -6.75 -8.65
N TYR A 22 -17.48 -5.67 -8.52
CA TYR A 22 -17.36 -4.68 -9.58
C TYR A 22 -16.64 -5.23 -10.81
N LEU A 23 -15.51 -5.92 -10.61
CA LEU A 23 -14.74 -6.55 -11.69
C LEU A 23 -15.56 -7.61 -12.42
N ALA A 24 -16.39 -8.36 -11.69
CA ALA A 24 -17.30 -9.37 -12.24
C ALA A 24 -18.53 -8.77 -12.95
N GLY A 25 -18.78 -7.46 -12.81
CA GLY A 25 -19.94 -6.80 -13.40
C GLY A 25 -21.26 -6.99 -12.63
N GLU A 26 -21.18 -7.50 -11.39
CA GLU A 26 -22.34 -7.73 -10.52
C GLU A 26 -22.87 -6.44 -9.88
N ILE A 27 -21.99 -5.46 -9.67
CA ILE A 27 -22.34 -4.11 -9.20
C ILE A 27 -21.79 -3.05 -10.15
N ASP A 28 -22.43 -1.88 -10.14
CA ASP A 28 -21.94 -0.72 -10.87
C ASP A 28 -20.79 0.00 -10.14
N ARG A 29 -20.17 0.94 -10.86
CA ARG A 29 -19.01 1.70 -10.36
C ARG A 29 -19.36 2.57 -9.16
N ALA A 30 -20.57 3.14 -9.13
CA ALA A 30 -21.03 3.98 -8.03
C ALA A 30 -21.18 3.18 -6.73
N THR A 31 -21.78 1.99 -6.81
CA THR A 31 -21.93 1.06 -5.68
C THR A 31 -20.58 0.59 -5.16
N MET A 32 -19.61 0.32 -6.05
CA MET A 32 -18.25 -0.04 -5.65
C MET A 32 -17.58 1.09 -4.86
N VAL A 33 -17.63 2.32 -5.37
CA VAL A 33 -17.06 3.51 -4.71
C VAL A 33 -17.68 3.74 -3.32
N GLU A 34 -19.00 3.57 -3.20
CA GLU A 34 -19.72 3.68 -1.92
C GLU A 34 -19.22 2.62 -0.92
N ARG A 35 -19.22 1.33 -1.32
CA ARG A 35 -18.85 0.21 -0.44
C ARG A 35 -17.38 0.23 -0.04
N THR A 36 -16.50 0.72 -0.91
CA THR A 36 -15.07 0.90 -0.64
C THR A 36 -14.75 2.24 0.05
N LYS A 37 -15.79 3.06 0.30
CA LYS A 37 -15.70 4.39 0.93
C LYS A 37 -14.66 5.29 0.26
N ARG A 38 -14.55 5.23 -1.06
CA ARG A 38 -13.64 6.08 -1.83
C ARG A 38 -14.28 7.44 -2.08
N ASP A 39 -13.44 8.47 -2.07
CA ASP A 39 -13.88 9.85 -2.32
C ASP A 39 -13.69 10.24 -3.79
N LYS A 40 -14.18 11.44 -4.14
CA LYS A 40 -14.06 11.99 -5.49
C LYS A 40 -12.60 12.19 -5.93
N LYS A 41 -11.69 12.45 -4.98
CA LYS A 41 -10.28 12.69 -5.30
C LYS A 41 -9.60 11.39 -5.71
N TYR A 42 -9.83 10.31 -4.97
CA TYR A 42 -9.42 8.97 -5.36
C TYR A 42 -10.00 8.61 -6.73
N ASP A 43 -11.30 8.83 -6.91
CA ASP A 43 -12.00 8.42 -8.12
C ASP A 43 -11.42 9.09 -9.38
N ALA A 44 -11.15 10.40 -9.30
CA ALA A 44 -10.55 11.15 -10.40
C ALA A 44 -9.10 10.75 -10.72
N SER A 45 -8.33 10.30 -9.72
CA SER A 45 -6.89 10.04 -9.87
C SER A 45 -6.55 8.57 -10.14
N HIS A 46 -7.28 7.64 -9.55
CA HIS A 46 -6.97 6.20 -9.57
C HIS A 46 -8.13 5.34 -10.09
N GLY A 47 -9.36 5.88 -10.12
CA GLY A 47 -10.53 5.16 -10.62
C GLY A 47 -10.37 4.54 -12.02
N PRO A 48 -9.78 5.25 -13.01
CA PRO A 48 -9.55 4.70 -14.34
C PRO A 48 -8.69 3.42 -14.36
N LEU A 49 -7.82 3.20 -13.37
CA LEU A 49 -7.01 1.98 -13.29
C LEU A 49 -7.87 0.74 -13.04
N ILE A 50 -8.90 0.86 -12.22
CA ILE A 50 -9.80 -0.27 -11.92
C ILE A 50 -10.70 -0.55 -13.11
N ASP A 51 -11.17 0.51 -13.78
CA ASP A 51 -12.00 0.38 -14.99
C ASP A 51 -11.24 -0.35 -16.08
N LEU A 52 -9.95 -0.01 -16.26
CA LEU A 52 -9.04 -0.75 -17.14
C LEU A 52 -8.87 -2.21 -16.68
N CYS A 53 -8.70 -2.47 -15.38
CA CYS A 53 -8.56 -3.83 -14.87
C CYS A 53 -9.81 -4.67 -15.15
N LYS A 54 -11.01 -4.09 -14.96
CA LYS A 54 -12.28 -4.72 -15.30
C LYS A 54 -12.36 -5.05 -16.79
N GLU A 55 -12.05 -4.09 -17.66
CA GLU A 55 -12.09 -4.29 -19.12
C GLU A 55 -11.14 -5.39 -19.58
N LYS A 56 -9.96 -5.51 -18.94
CA LYS A 56 -8.92 -6.47 -19.31
C LYS A 56 -8.95 -7.78 -18.53
N GLY A 57 -9.87 -7.94 -17.56
CA GLY A 57 -9.90 -9.11 -16.68
C GLY A 57 -8.67 -9.23 -15.78
N ILE A 58 -8.07 -8.10 -15.39
CA ILE A 58 -6.91 -8.04 -14.49
C ILE A 58 -7.41 -8.12 -13.04
N PRO A 59 -6.88 -9.03 -12.20
CA PRO A 59 -7.21 -9.08 -10.78
C PRO A 59 -6.79 -7.81 -10.05
N VAL A 60 -7.63 -7.35 -9.11
CA VAL A 60 -7.31 -6.24 -8.21
C VAL A 60 -7.29 -6.71 -6.77
N ILE A 61 -6.23 -6.38 -6.04
CA ILE A 61 -5.98 -6.77 -4.66
C ILE A 61 -6.16 -5.55 -3.75
N ALA A 62 -7.10 -5.67 -2.80
CA ALA A 62 -7.28 -4.75 -1.70
C ALA A 62 -6.16 -4.95 -0.67
N ALA A 63 -5.05 -4.25 -0.88
CA ALA A 63 -3.78 -4.59 -0.24
C ALA A 63 -3.71 -4.19 1.25
N ASN A 64 -4.53 -3.23 1.67
CA ASN A 64 -4.32 -2.55 2.94
C ASN A 64 -5.20 -3.09 4.07
N SER A 65 -4.79 -2.87 5.33
CA SER A 65 -5.61 -3.22 6.48
C SER A 65 -6.68 -2.16 6.76
N PRO A 66 -7.85 -2.56 7.30
CA PRO A 66 -8.93 -1.62 7.60
C PRO A 66 -8.48 -0.53 8.56
N ARG A 67 -8.71 0.74 8.20
CA ARG A 67 -8.25 1.90 8.99
C ARG A 67 -8.74 1.88 10.45
N PRO A 68 -9.97 1.45 10.77
CA PRO A 68 -10.41 1.33 12.16
C PRO A 68 -9.55 0.38 12.98
N LEU A 69 -9.16 -0.79 12.44
CA LEU A 69 -8.31 -1.77 13.12
C LEU A 69 -6.88 -1.23 13.30
N VAL A 70 -6.32 -0.56 12.28
CA VAL A 70 -5.00 0.07 12.40
C VAL A 70 -5.00 1.18 13.46
N SER A 71 -6.06 1.97 13.53
CA SER A 71 -6.23 2.95 14.60
C SER A 71 -6.43 2.30 15.97
N ALA A 72 -7.12 1.16 16.04
CA ALA A 72 -7.30 0.43 17.29
C ALA A 72 -5.96 -0.12 17.79
N TYR A 73 -5.15 -0.72 16.93
CA TYR A 73 -3.80 -1.16 17.27
C TYR A 73 -2.95 -0.03 17.84
N ARG A 74 -2.87 1.10 17.13
CA ARG A 74 -2.11 2.28 17.56
C ARG A 74 -2.55 2.82 18.92
N LYS A 75 -3.85 2.72 19.24
CA LYS A 75 -4.43 3.22 20.50
C LYS A 75 -4.50 2.17 21.61
N SER A 76 -4.18 0.90 21.31
CA SER A 76 -4.38 -0.22 22.24
C SER A 76 -3.47 -0.16 23.48
N GLY A 77 -2.29 0.47 23.36
CA GLY A 77 -1.26 0.42 24.40
C GLY A 77 -0.68 -0.99 24.60
N ALA A 78 -0.93 -1.92 23.67
CA ALA A 78 -0.43 -3.28 23.76
C ALA A 78 1.10 -3.33 23.73
N LYS A 79 1.68 -4.27 24.48
CA LYS A 79 3.14 -4.44 24.56
C LYS A 79 3.76 -4.94 23.26
N SER A 80 3.01 -5.68 22.45
CA SER A 80 3.42 -6.14 21.14
C SER A 80 2.21 -6.26 20.21
N TYR A 81 2.47 -6.40 18.91
CA TYR A 81 1.43 -6.62 17.90
C TYR A 81 0.71 -7.96 18.12
N GLU A 82 1.45 -9.02 18.43
CA GLU A 82 0.92 -10.37 18.67
C GLU A 82 0.01 -10.39 19.89
N ALA A 83 0.38 -9.68 20.96
CA ALA A 83 -0.44 -9.55 22.15
C ALA A 83 -1.76 -8.81 21.85
N TRP A 84 -1.73 -7.82 20.95
CA TRP A 84 -2.95 -7.15 20.49
C TRP A 84 -3.80 -8.06 19.58
N LEU A 85 -3.18 -8.75 18.62
CA LEU A 85 -3.89 -9.69 17.73
C LEU A 85 -4.63 -10.79 18.50
N ALA A 86 -4.06 -11.26 19.61
CA ALA A 86 -4.70 -12.26 20.47
C ALA A 86 -6.00 -11.77 21.16
N THR A 87 -6.30 -10.47 21.11
CA THR A 87 -7.53 -9.88 21.66
C THR A 87 -8.65 -9.75 20.64
N LEU A 88 -8.36 -9.95 19.36
CA LEU A 88 -9.31 -9.77 18.26
C LEU A 88 -10.06 -11.07 17.94
N SER A 89 -11.19 -10.94 17.27
CA SER A 89 -11.86 -12.11 16.67
C SER A 89 -11.02 -12.68 15.52
N ASP A 90 -11.34 -13.92 15.10
CA ASP A 90 -10.66 -14.54 13.96
C ASP A 90 -10.92 -13.76 12.66
N GLU A 91 -12.11 -13.20 12.49
CA GLU A 91 -12.49 -12.37 11.35
C GLU A 91 -11.69 -11.05 11.32
N GLU A 92 -11.56 -10.36 12.45
CA GLU A 92 -10.76 -9.14 12.54
C GLU A 92 -9.27 -9.43 12.30
N ARG A 93 -8.75 -10.52 12.87
CA ARG A 93 -7.36 -10.94 12.69
C ARG A 93 -7.05 -11.27 11.23
N ALA A 94 -8.00 -11.85 10.48
CA ALA A 94 -7.82 -12.17 9.07
C ALA A 94 -7.67 -10.92 8.16
N LEU A 95 -8.11 -9.74 8.64
CA LEU A 95 -8.00 -8.47 7.91
C LEU A 95 -6.66 -7.74 8.14
N LEU A 96 -5.78 -8.33 8.95
CA LEU A 96 -4.52 -7.75 9.40
C LEU A 96 -3.34 -8.62 8.96
N PRO A 97 -2.13 -8.04 8.78
CA PRO A 97 -0.97 -8.85 8.44
C PRO A 97 -0.66 -9.83 9.56
N ARG A 98 -0.17 -11.02 9.21
CA ARG A 98 0.16 -12.07 10.19
C ARG A 98 1.25 -11.63 11.17
N THR A 99 2.15 -10.74 10.73
CA THR A 99 3.22 -10.16 11.54
C THR A 99 3.38 -8.68 11.24
N SER A 100 3.72 -7.88 12.25
CA SER A 100 4.04 -6.46 12.11
C SER A 100 5.10 -6.08 13.13
N VAL A 101 6.32 -5.82 12.68
CA VAL A 101 7.49 -5.61 13.54
C VAL A 101 8.09 -4.24 13.30
N ILE A 102 8.07 -3.39 14.32
CA ILE A 102 8.74 -2.08 14.28
C ILE A 102 10.24 -2.31 14.48
N ARG A 103 11.01 -2.13 13.41
CA ARG A 103 12.47 -2.24 13.42
C ARG A 103 13.14 -0.91 13.79
N ASP A 104 14.34 -0.98 14.33
CA ASP A 104 15.19 0.20 14.54
C ASP A 104 16.09 0.46 13.32
N ASP A 105 15.46 0.80 12.21
CA ASP A 105 16.09 0.90 10.89
C ASP A 105 16.02 2.33 10.33
N GLU A 106 16.51 2.49 9.09
CA GLU A 106 16.46 3.76 8.37
C GLU A 106 15.02 4.24 8.14
N PHE A 107 14.08 3.31 7.88
CA PHE A 107 12.68 3.65 7.65
C PHE A 107 12.07 4.34 8.86
N LYS A 108 12.29 3.78 10.06
CA LYS A 108 11.85 4.40 11.32
C LYS A 108 12.45 5.80 11.50
N ARG A 109 13.75 5.98 11.23
CA ARG A 109 14.42 7.29 11.38
C ARG A 109 13.81 8.33 10.45
N ARG A 110 13.69 8.00 9.15
CA ARG A 110 13.07 8.88 8.15
C ARG A 110 11.63 9.21 8.49
N PHE A 111 10.84 8.24 8.96
CA PHE A 111 9.44 8.47 9.34
C PHE A 111 9.32 9.39 10.55
N ILE A 112 10.16 9.21 11.57
CA ILE A 112 10.17 10.07 12.76
C ILE A 112 10.62 11.49 12.40
N GLU A 113 11.62 11.64 11.53
CA GLU A 113 12.06 12.95 11.03
C GLU A 113 10.94 13.66 10.27
N PHE A 114 10.29 12.97 9.33
CA PHE A 114 9.20 13.51 8.53
C PHE A 114 7.98 13.94 9.37
N MET A 115 7.58 13.12 10.33
CA MET A 115 6.40 13.39 11.18
C MET A 115 6.72 14.25 12.40
N GLY A 116 8.00 14.44 12.72
CA GLY A 116 8.49 15.11 13.92
C GLY A 116 8.48 14.23 15.18
N PRO A 117 9.17 14.69 16.25
CA PRO A 117 9.51 13.86 17.41
C PRO A 117 8.32 13.41 18.25
N GLN A 118 7.17 14.08 18.16
CA GLN A 118 5.95 13.69 18.88
C GLN A 118 5.04 12.78 18.04
N ARG A 119 4.73 13.19 16.80
CA ARG A 119 3.79 12.44 15.96
C ARG A 119 4.42 11.21 15.34
N GLY A 120 5.71 11.24 15.01
CA GLY A 120 6.44 10.10 14.43
C GLY A 120 6.34 8.85 15.28
N PRO A 121 6.82 8.84 16.54
CA PRO A 121 6.70 7.68 17.41
C PRO A 121 5.25 7.24 17.63
N ALA A 122 4.32 8.19 17.73
CA ALA A 122 2.90 7.90 17.96
C ALA A 122 2.20 7.24 16.76
N PHE A 123 2.63 7.51 15.52
CA PHE A 123 2.02 6.99 14.29
C PHE A 123 2.82 5.88 13.62
N LEU A 124 4.08 5.66 14.02
CA LEU A 124 4.95 4.63 13.47
C LEU A 124 4.31 3.22 13.47
N PRO A 125 3.58 2.78 14.54
CA PRO A 125 2.92 1.47 14.50
C PRO A 125 1.91 1.33 13.36
N SER A 126 1.19 2.40 13.01
CA SER A 126 0.24 2.38 11.88
C SER A 126 0.97 2.29 10.55
N MET A 127 2.05 3.07 10.38
CA MET A 127 2.80 3.08 9.14
C MET A 127 3.47 1.73 8.85
N VAL A 128 4.06 1.11 9.87
CA VAL A 128 4.65 -0.24 9.76
C VAL A 128 3.58 -1.28 9.45
N LEU A 129 2.45 -1.25 10.15
CA LEU A 129 1.36 -2.21 9.91
C LEU A 129 0.80 -2.08 8.49
N TRP A 130 0.62 -0.87 7.96
CA TRP A 130 0.23 -0.68 6.56
C TRP A 130 1.26 -1.22 5.56
N ASN A 131 2.56 -0.98 5.80
CA ASN A 131 3.63 -1.57 4.98
C ASN A 131 3.56 -3.10 4.98
N ASP A 132 3.44 -3.71 6.17
CA ASP A 132 3.37 -5.15 6.32
C ASP A 132 2.10 -5.75 5.70
N ALA A 133 0.95 -5.06 5.82
CA ALA A 133 -0.31 -5.48 5.21
C ALA A 133 -0.23 -5.55 3.68
N MET A 134 0.31 -4.49 3.06
CA MET A 134 0.44 -4.39 1.61
C MET A 134 1.51 -5.32 1.06
N ALA A 135 2.65 -5.43 1.74
CA ALA A 135 3.70 -6.38 1.39
C ALA A 135 3.20 -7.82 1.47
N GLU A 136 2.45 -8.17 2.51
CA GLU A 136 1.86 -9.49 2.68
C GLU A 136 0.81 -9.81 1.62
N ALA A 137 -0.08 -8.86 1.31
CA ALA A 137 -1.10 -9.06 0.27
C ALA A 137 -0.46 -9.35 -1.11
N ALA A 138 0.58 -8.60 -1.47
CA ALA A 138 1.31 -8.83 -2.71
C ALA A 138 2.08 -10.17 -2.69
N ALA A 139 2.70 -10.52 -1.57
CA ALA A 139 3.47 -11.75 -1.41
C ALA A 139 2.57 -13.00 -1.47
N ASP A 140 1.40 -12.96 -0.82
CA ASP A 140 0.43 -14.06 -0.81
C ASP A 140 -0.12 -14.30 -2.21
N PHE A 141 -0.54 -13.23 -2.91
CA PHE A 141 -0.99 -13.35 -4.30
C PHE A 141 0.11 -13.93 -5.19
N ARG A 142 1.38 -13.51 -5.01
CA ARG A 142 2.52 -14.04 -5.77
C ARG A 142 2.81 -15.51 -5.48
N ALA A 143 2.56 -15.97 -4.26
CA ALA A 143 2.71 -17.37 -3.89
C ALA A 143 1.61 -18.24 -4.52
N GLU A 144 0.38 -17.75 -4.55
CA GLU A 144 -0.76 -18.43 -5.18
C GLU A 144 -0.71 -18.39 -6.72
N HIS A 145 -0.12 -17.33 -7.28
CA HIS A 145 -0.04 -17.08 -8.72
C HIS A 145 1.41 -16.84 -9.19
N PRO A 146 2.27 -17.87 -9.20
CA PRO A 146 3.72 -17.74 -9.44
C PRO A 146 4.08 -17.18 -10.83
N GLU A 147 3.21 -17.29 -11.82
CA GLU A 147 3.36 -16.71 -13.17
C GLU A 147 3.10 -15.20 -13.22
N HIS A 148 2.28 -14.67 -12.32
CA HIS A 148 1.88 -13.27 -12.31
C HIS A 148 3.03 -12.32 -11.91
N ARG A 149 2.90 -11.07 -12.30
CA ARG A 149 3.59 -9.92 -11.69
C ARG A 149 2.55 -9.14 -10.89
N VAL A 150 2.99 -8.48 -9.82
CA VAL A 150 2.12 -7.56 -9.07
C VAL A 150 2.61 -6.14 -9.29
N LEU A 151 1.73 -5.28 -9.76
CA LEU A 151 1.93 -3.83 -9.74
C LEU A 151 1.24 -3.31 -8.48
N LEU A 152 2.03 -2.84 -7.52
CA LEU A 152 1.52 -2.30 -6.25
C LEU A 152 1.59 -0.77 -6.26
N ILE A 153 0.43 -0.11 -6.22
CA ILE A 153 0.32 1.35 -6.21
C ILE A 153 0.11 1.83 -4.78
N VAL A 154 1.07 2.64 -4.31
CA VAL A 154 1.16 3.15 -2.94
C VAL A 154 1.71 4.58 -2.93
N GLY A 155 1.53 5.28 -1.82
CA GLY A 155 2.20 6.55 -1.55
C GLY A 155 3.72 6.38 -1.49
N GLY A 156 4.47 7.33 -2.07
CA GLY A 156 5.92 7.21 -2.24
C GLY A 156 6.69 6.92 -0.95
N PHE A 157 6.24 7.43 0.20
CA PHE A 157 6.90 7.17 1.49
C PHE A 157 6.95 5.68 1.85
N HIS A 158 6.01 4.87 1.38
CA HIS A 158 6.00 3.43 1.66
C HIS A 158 7.19 2.68 1.01
N VAL A 159 7.77 3.22 -0.07
CA VAL A 159 8.74 2.52 -0.93
C VAL A 159 10.02 3.31 -1.21
N ALA A 160 10.04 4.62 -0.89
CA ALA A 160 11.20 5.47 -1.08
C ALA A 160 12.42 4.96 -0.31
N GLY A 161 13.59 5.00 -0.95
CA GLY A 161 14.83 4.40 -0.46
C GLY A 161 14.85 2.87 -0.57
N LYS A 162 13.82 2.25 -1.16
CA LYS A 162 13.62 0.79 -1.23
C LYS A 162 13.62 0.13 0.16
N ILE A 163 13.09 0.85 1.14
CA ILE A 163 12.92 0.43 2.53
C ILE A 163 11.42 0.39 2.91
N GLY A 164 11.11 0.02 4.15
CA GLY A 164 9.72 -0.03 4.62
C GLY A 164 8.96 -1.19 3.96
N LEU A 165 8.00 -0.89 3.10
CA LEU A 165 7.21 -1.90 2.38
C LEU A 165 8.11 -2.86 1.61
N MET A 166 9.12 -2.32 0.92
CA MET A 166 10.01 -3.14 0.10
C MET A 166 10.84 -4.13 0.93
N SER A 167 11.30 -3.72 2.12
CA SER A 167 11.97 -4.61 3.06
C SER A 167 11.02 -5.71 3.56
N SER A 168 9.81 -5.33 3.95
CA SER A 168 8.76 -6.28 4.38
C SER A 168 8.37 -7.29 3.28
N TYR A 169 8.40 -6.88 2.00
CA TYR A 169 8.14 -7.77 0.88
C TYR A 169 9.31 -8.72 0.63
N ALA A 170 10.54 -8.20 0.58
CA ALA A 170 11.74 -8.99 0.32
C ALA A 170 11.98 -10.09 1.37
N GLU A 171 11.62 -9.85 2.64
CA GLU A 171 11.67 -10.89 3.67
C GLU A 171 10.68 -12.04 3.41
N ARG A 172 9.51 -11.74 2.84
CA ARG A 172 8.47 -12.73 2.52
C ARG A 172 8.76 -13.48 1.22
N ARG A 173 9.43 -12.82 0.26
CA ARG A 173 9.70 -13.31 -1.09
C ARG A 173 11.14 -12.98 -1.52
N PRO A 174 12.18 -13.56 -0.87
CA PRO A 174 13.58 -13.19 -1.12
C PRO A 174 14.07 -13.50 -2.52
N ASP A 175 13.42 -14.44 -3.22
CA ASP A 175 13.78 -14.85 -4.58
C ASP A 175 13.05 -14.05 -5.67
N ASP A 176 12.05 -13.24 -5.31
CA ASP A 176 11.35 -12.39 -6.28
C ASP A 176 12.20 -11.16 -6.62
N SER A 177 12.30 -10.84 -7.91
CA SER A 177 12.84 -9.54 -8.34
C SER A 177 11.77 -8.46 -8.16
N SER A 178 12.16 -7.31 -7.62
CA SER A 178 11.30 -6.13 -7.47
C SER A 178 12.00 -4.87 -7.96
N ALA A 179 11.21 -3.86 -8.34
CA ALA A 179 11.69 -2.55 -8.72
C ALA A 179 10.73 -1.48 -8.23
N VAL A 180 11.26 -0.33 -7.80
CA VAL A 180 10.49 0.84 -7.37
C VAL A 180 10.52 1.89 -8.47
N LEU A 181 9.34 2.36 -8.84
CA LEU A 181 9.15 3.56 -9.65
C LEU A 181 8.52 4.64 -8.76
N LEU A 182 9.25 5.73 -8.49
CA LEU A 182 8.73 6.87 -7.75
C LEU A 182 8.25 7.96 -8.70
N MET A 183 7.05 8.46 -8.43
CA MET A 183 6.47 9.60 -9.14
C MET A 183 6.52 10.85 -8.26
N GLY A 184 7.24 11.87 -8.71
CA GLY A 184 7.34 13.18 -8.05
C GLY A 184 6.61 14.25 -8.86
N ALA A 185 5.77 15.04 -8.19
CA ALA A 185 5.16 16.22 -8.79
C ALA A 185 6.18 17.37 -8.90
N VAL A 186 6.18 18.06 -10.03
CA VAL A 186 6.93 19.30 -10.24
C VAL A 186 5.93 20.41 -10.51
N ASP A 187 6.07 21.49 -9.75
CA ASP A 187 5.34 22.75 -9.95
C ASP A 187 5.55 23.24 -11.39
N ASP A 188 4.46 23.65 -12.06
CA ASP A 188 4.49 24.11 -13.44
C ASP A 188 5.43 25.29 -13.68
N ALA A 189 5.59 26.16 -12.68
CA ALA A 189 6.51 27.29 -12.75
C ALA A 189 7.99 26.88 -12.65
N LYS A 190 8.28 25.63 -12.27
CA LYS A 190 9.65 25.13 -12.07
C LYS A 190 10.11 24.25 -13.24
N PRO A 191 11.42 24.24 -13.54
CA PRO A 191 11.98 23.27 -14.47
C PRO A 191 11.85 21.86 -13.89
N ILE A 192 11.56 20.88 -14.75
CA ILE A 192 11.73 19.48 -14.39
C ILE A 192 13.23 19.23 -14.22
N ALA A 193 13.64 19.00 -12.99
CA ALA A 193 15.02 18.70 -12.64
C ALA A 193 15.05 17.54 -11.64
N PHE A 194 16.13 16.77 -11.72
CA PHE A 194 16.49 15.78 -10.72
C PHE A 194 17.56 16.38 -9.81
N THR A 195 17.43 16.18 -8.51
CA THR A 195 18.40 16.64 -7.51
C THR A 195 19.16 15.45 -6.92
N ASP A 196 20.18 15.74 -6.11
CA ASP A 196 20.89 14.67 -5.40
C ASP A 196 19.99 13.95 -4.38
N ASP A 197 18.92 14.59 -3.91
CA ASP A 197 17.90 13.97 -3.05
C ASP A 197 17.12 12.85 -3.76
N ASP A 198 17.10 12.81 -5.09
CA ASP A 198 16.45 11.72 -5.84
C ASP A 198 17.32 10.45 -5.89
N ARG A 199 18.63 10.55 -5.60
CA ARG A 199 19.55 9.42 -5.76
C ARG A 199 19.29 8.35 -4.70
N GLY A 200 19.13 7.11 -5.15
CA GLY A 200 18.94 5.95 -4.27
C GLY A 200 17.50 5.77 -3.77
N GLU A 201 16.61 6.72 -4.04
CA GLU A 201 15.22 6.66 -3.56
C GLU A 201 14.35 5.65 -4.34
N ALA A 202 14.70 5.32 -5.59
CA ALA A 202 14.00 4.34 -6.43
C ALA A 202 14.91 3.79 -7.53
N ASP A 203 14.48 2.73 -8.20
CA ASP A 203 15.17 2.22 -9.40
C ASP A 203 14.87 3.08 -10.63
N LEU A 204 13.68 3.70 -10.66
CA LEU A 204 13.27 4.68 -11.66
C LEU A 204 12.55 5.86 -10.99
N HIS A 205 12.84 7.06 -11.47
CA HIS A 205 12.16 8.27 -11.06
C HIS A 205 11.44 8.90 -12.24
N LEU A 206 10.17 9.25 -12.01
CA LEU A 206 9.35 9.98 -12.95
C LEU A 206 8.94 11.32 -12.33
N LYS A 207 9.35 12.42 -12.95
CA LYS A 207 8.92 13.77 -12.55
C LYS A 207 7.82 14.22 -13.49
N VAL A 208 6.65 14.52 -12.94
CA VAL A 208 5.45 14.88 -13.72
C VAL A 208 5.00 16.28 -13.33
N ARG A 209 4.60 17.08 -14.32
CA ARG A 209 3.97 18.38 -14.08
C ARG A 209 2.62 18.20 -13.40
N SER A 210 2.43 18.94 -12.33
CA SER A 210 1.18 18.97 -11.58
C SER A 210 0.30 20.09 -12.14
N ASN A 211 -0.72 19.71 -12.90
CA ASN A 211 -1.80 20.63 -13.25
C ASN A 211 -2.70 20.75 -11.99
N GLU A 212 -2.37 21.65 -11.06
CA GLU A 212 -3.33 22.09 -10.03
C GLU A 212 -4.36 23.05 -10.61
#